data_AF-A0A348PSG9-F1
#
_entry.id   AF-A0A348PSG9-F1
#
_cell.length_a   1.000
_cell.length_b   1.000
_cell.length_c   1.000
_cell.angle_alpha   90.00
_cell.angle_beta   90.00
_cell.angle_gamma   90.00
#
_symmetry.space_group_name_H-M   'P 1'
#
loop_
_entity.id
_entity.type
_entity.pdbx_description
1 polymer ?
#
loop_
_entity_poly.entity_id
_entity_poly.type
_entity_poly.pdbx_seq_one_letter_code
_entity_poly.pdbx_strand_id
1 'polypeptide(L)'
;MGEANFKLDALDISIIIGYFLLILYIAYRVIRKDKKAQDSSFENSEDYFLGGRDLSWFVIGASLFASNIGSEHLVGLAGQGASGDFVAAQFEILAALILLLLGWLFVPFYLKSGVFTMPEFLEMRYSPAARGYLSWVSIIAYVLTKISVTIAAGGIVFTALLGIDFWTGAILIVVITGAYTVLGGLKAVVYT
;
A
#
# COMPACT_ATOMS: atom_id res chain seq x y z
N MET A 1 22.60 -16.60 -22.00
CA MET A 1 21.26 -16.00 -21.74
C MET A 1 20.26 -17.11 -21.95
N GLY A 2 20.00 -17.90 -20.91
CA GLY A 2 19.09 -19.04 -20.99
C GLY A 2 17.66 -18.55 -20.83
N GLU A 3 16.81 -18.83 -21.81
CA GLU A 3 15.37 -18.67 -21.67
C GLU A 3 14.87 -19.65 -20.60
N ALA A 4 14.73 -19.16 -19.36
CA ALA A 4 14.01 -19.87 -18.33
C ALA A 4 12.54 -19.95 -18.75
N ASN A 5 12.18 -21.04 -19.42
CA ASN A 5 10.80 -21.38 -19.73
C ASN A 5 10.10 -21.79 -18.43
N PHE A 6 9.70 -20.81 -17.61
CA PHE A 6 8.74 -21.02 -16.54
C PHE A 6 7.40 -21.37 -17.17
N LYS A 7 7.17 -22.67 -17.42
CA LYS A 7 5.83 -23.16 -17.71
C LYS A 7 5.08 -23.13 -16.38
N LEU A 8 4.25 -22.11 -16.19
CA LEU A 8 3.27 -22.08 -15.11
C LEU A 8 2.44 -23.36 -15.21
N ASP A 9 2.54 -24.21 -14.20
CA ASP A 9 1.75 -25.43 -14.15
C ASP A 9 0.29 -25.06 -13.92
N ALA A 10 -0.64 -25.94 -14.29
CA ALA A 10 -2.07 -25.73 -14.05
C ALA A 10 -2.35 -25.50 -12.55
N LEU A 11 -1.51 -26.06 -11.67
CA LEU A 11 -1.52 -25.82 -10.23
C LEU A 11 -1.17 -24.37 -9.87
N ASP A 12 -0.14 -23.77 -10.45
CA ASP A 12 0.25 -22.38 -10.16
C ASP A 12 -0.86 -21.39 -10.55
N ILE A 13 -1.45 -21.60 -11.73
CA ILE A 13 -2.58 -20.81 -12.21
C ILE A 13 -3.79 -20.98 -11.27
N SER A 14 -4.05 -22.20 -10.79
CA SER A 14 -5.15 -22.45 -9.86
C SER A 14 -4.95 -21.73 -8.51
N ILE A 15 -3.71 -21.66 -8.02
CA ILE A 15 -3.38 -20.96 -6.77
C ILE A 15 -3.53 -19.45 -6.95
N ILE A 16 -3.06 -18.89 -8.07
CA ILE A 16 -3.22 -17.46 -8.38
C ILE A 16 -4.71 -17.11 -8.47
N ILE A 17 -5.50 -17.88 -9.22
CA ILE A 17 -6.94 -17.66 -9.35
C ILE A 17 -7.62 -17.80 -7.98
N GLY A 18 -7.25 -18.81 -7.19
CA GLY A 18 -7.75 -19.00 -5.83
C GLY A 18 -7.46 -17.82 -4.90
N TYR A 19 -6.24 -17.27 -4.97
CA TYR A 19 -5.85 -16.09 -4.21
C TYR A 19 -6.67 -14.85 -4.60
N PHE A 20 -6.80 -14.56 -5.89
CA PHE A 20 -7.63 -13.46 -6.37
C PHE A 20 -9.12 -13.64 -6.00
N LEU A 21 -9.65 -14.86 -6.09
CA LEU A 21 -11.02 -15.17 -5.68
C LEU A 21 -11.21 -15.00 -4.16
N LEU A 22 -10.23 -15.36 -3.35
CA LEU A 22 -10.27 -15.20 -1.90
C LEU A 22 -10.24 -13.72 -1.51
N ILE A 23 -9.38 -12.91 -2.14
CA ILE A 23 -9.37 -11.46 -1.96
C ILE A 23 -10.71 -10.86 -2.38
N LEU A 24 -11.20 -11.19 -3.58
CA LEU A 24 -12.50 -10.71 -4.06
C LEU A 24 -13.63 -11.16 -3.14
N TYR A 25 -13.57 -12.36 -2.58
CA TYR A 25 -14.54 -12.86 -1.62
C TYR A 25 -14.49 -12.10 -0.29
N ILE A 26 -13.30 -11.83 0.26
CA ILE A 26 -13.13 -11.02 1.47
C ILE A 26 -13.63 -9.60 1.22
N ALA A 27 -13.16 -8.96 0.14
CA ALA A 27 -13.59 -7.62 -0.26
C ALA A 27 -15.12 -7.58 -0.45
N TYR A 28 -15.70 -8.54 -1.17
CA TYR A 28 -17.14 -8.65 -1.35
C TYR A 28 -17.88 -8.86 -0.02
N ARG A 29 -17.37 -9.70 0.90
CA ARG A 29 -18.00 -9.96 2.20
C ARG A 29 -17.94 -8.73 3.11
N VAL A 30 -16.83 -7.98 3.09
CA VAL A 30 -16.69 -6.72 3.82
C VAL A 30 -17.64 -5.67 3.24
N ILE A 31 -17.68 -5.50 1.91
CA ILE A 31 -18.61 -4.58 1.22
C ILE A 31 -20.07 -4.98 1.46
N ARG A 32 -20.40 -6.28 1.49
CA ARG A 32 -21.76 -6.76 1.79
C ARG A 32 -22.12 -6.57 3.26
N LYS A 33 -21.17 -6.72 4.18
CA LYS A 33 -21.39 -6.40 5.60
C LYS A 33 -21.63 -4.89 5.78
N ASP A 34 -20.89 -4.04 5.07
CA ASP A 34 -21.13 -2.59 5.04
C ASP A 34 -22.53 -2.27 4.47
N LYS A 35 -22.95 -2.90 3.38
CA LYS A 35 -24.31 -2.71 2.82
C LYS A 35 -25.43 -3.25 3.72
N LYS A 36 -25.16 -4.31 4.51
CA LYS A 36 -26.14 -4.88 5.45
C LYS A 36 -26.18 -4.11 6.78
N ALA A 37 -25.10 -3.42 7.13
CA ALA A 37 -25.05 -2.44 8.22
C ALA A 37 -25.73 -1.11 7.84
N GLN A 38 -25.77 -0.77 6.55
CA GLN A 38 -26.44 0.44 6.05
C GLN A 38 -27.97 0.40 6.14
N ASP A 39 -28.58 -0.79 6.29
CA ASP A 39 -30.04 -0.96 6.45
C ASP A 39 -30.51 -0.91 7.91
N SER A 40 -29.58 -0.78 8.88
CA SER A 40 -29.87 -0.67 10.30
C SER A 40 -28.95 0.37 10.96
N SER A 41 -29.40 1.63 10.99
CA SER A 41 -28.82 2.76 11.74
C SER A 41 -27.46 3.22 11.21
N PHE A 42 -27.25 4.42 10.64
CA PHE A 42 -27.17 5.72 11.32
C PHE A 42 -26.50 5.78 12.71
N GLU A 43 -26.02 4.67 13.25
CA GLU A 43 -25.17 4.60 14.43
C GLU A 43 -23.89 3.89 14.00
N ASN A 44 -22.73 4.50 14.23
CA ASN A 44 -21.40 3.90 14.07
C ASN A 44 -20.64 4.15 12.76
N SER A 45 -20.82 5.31 12.13
CA SER A 45 -19.69 5.96 11.43
C SER A 45 -18.51 6.22 12.40
N GLU A 46 -18.80 6.24 13.71
CA GLU A 46 -17.83 6.27 14.79
C GLU A 46 -17.06 4.95 14.96
N ASP A 47 -17.64 3.73 14.92
CA ASP A 47 -16.82 2.49 15.06
C ASP A 47 -15.86 2.25 13.90
N TYR A 48 -16.19 2.73 12.70
CA TYR A 48 -15.32 2.63 11.54
C TYR A 48 -14.11 3.58 11.61
N PHE A 49 -14.28 4.76 12.24
CA PHE A 49 -13.22 5.77 12.41
C PHE A 49 -12.50 5.71 13.76
N LEU A 50 -13.19 5.26 14.82
CA LEU A 50 -12.66 5.10 16.17
C LEU A 50 -12.13 3.71 16.43
N GLY A 51 -12.39 2.72 15.55
CA GLY A 51 -11.81 1.39 15.63
C GLY A 51 -11.90 0.76 17.03
N GLY A 52 -12.90 1.12 17.84
CA GLY A 52 -12.85 0.89 19.27
C GLY A 52 -11.62 1.52 19.94
N ARG A 53 -11.76 1.88 21.20
CA ARG A 53 -10.64 2.33 22.04
C ARG A 53 -9.64 1.18 22.36
N ASP A 54 -9.68 0.09 21.59
CA ASP A 54 -9.07 -1.22 21.83
C ASP A 54 -8.51 -1.88 20.54
N LEU A 55 -8.09 -1.09 19.54
CA LEU A 55 -7.19 -1.64 18.51
C LEU A 55 -5.92 -2.13 19.20
N SER A 56 -5.76 -3.45 19.30
CA SER A 56 -4.60 -4.08 19.92
C SER A 56 -3.33 -3.52 19.29
N TRP A 57 -2.34 -3.17 20.11
CA TRP A 57 -1.07 -2.58 19.66
C TRP A 57 -0.41 -3.39 18.52
N PHE A 58 -0.60 -4.71 18.53
CA PHE A 58 -0.13 -5.62 17.48
C PHE A 58 -0.78 -5.35 16.12
N VAL A 59 -2.08 -5.07 16.08
CA VAL A 59 -2.82 -4.77 14.84
C VAL A 59 -2.37 -3.43 14.27
N ILE A 60 -2.15 -2.42 15.12
CA ILE A 60 -1.64 -1.11 14.70
C ILE A 60 -0.23 -1.26 14.12
N GLY A 61 0.65 -1.99 14.82
CA GLY A 61 2.01 -2.26 14.33
C GLY A 61 2.02 -3.02 13.00
N ALA A 62 1.20 -4.06 12.87
CA ALA A 62 1.08 -4.84 11.64
C ALA A 62 0.54 -4.00 10.47
N SER A 63 -0.43 -3.11 10.72
CA SER A 63 -0.97 -2.22 9.69
C SER A 63 0.04 -1.16 9.24
N LEU A 64 0.77 -0.55 10.18
CA LEU A 64 1.85 0.39 9.87
C LEU A 64 2.96 -0.29 9.05
N PHE A 65 3.33 -1.53 9.41
CA PHE A 65 4.30 -2.32 8.69
C PHE A 65 3.80 -2.69 7.29
N ALA A 66 2.57 -3.20 7.17
CA ALA A 66 1.96 -3.54 5.88
C ALA A 66 1.81 -2.33 4.96
N SER A 67 1.60 -1.14 5.50
CA SER A 67 1.51 0.12 4.73
C SER A 67 2.87 0.58 4.21
N ASN A 68 3.96 0.16 4.85
CA ASN A 68 5.31 0.46 4.43
C ASN A 68 5.84 -0.53 3.38
N ILE A 69 5.51 -1.81 3.54
CA ILE A 69 5.97 -2.88 2.67
C ILE A 69 5.12 -2.99 1.41
N GLY A 70 5.75 -2.77 0.25
CA GLY A 70 5.14 -2.89 -1.07
C GLY A 70 5.96 -3.73 -2.05
N SER A 71 5.50 -3.76 -3.31
CA SER A 71 6.13 -4.51 -4.41
C SER A 71 7.58 -4.11 -4.66
N GLU A 72 7.93 -2.86 -4.34
CA GLU A 72 9.28 -2.31 -4.40
C GLU A 72 10.27 -3.00 -3.46
N HIS A 73 9.82 -3.43 -2.27
CA HIS A 73 10.69 -4.15 -1.33
C HIS A 73 10.92 -5.58 -1.82
N LEU A 74 9.90 -6.20 -2.41
CA LEU A 74 9.99 -7.57 -2.93
C LEU A 74 10.84 -7.68 -4.20
N VAL A 75 10.72 -6.74 -5.14
CA VAL A 75 11.49 -6.81 -6.40
C VAL A 75 12.81 -6.06 -6.28
N GLY A 76 12.80 -4.88 -5.64
CA GLY A 76 13.97 -4.02 -5.50
C GLY A 76 14.96 -4.54 -4.47
N LEU A 77 14.56 -4.58 -3.19
CA LEU A 77 15.46 -4.98 -2.10
C LEU A 77 15.85 -6.45 -2.19
N ALA A 78 14.92 -7.36 -2.56
CA ALA A 78 15.29 -8.76 -2.75
C ALA A 78 16.27 -8.95 -3.93
N GLY A 79 16.12 -8.16 -5.01
CA GLY A 79 17.06 -8.13 -6.14
C GLY A 79 18.45 -7.63 -5.75
N GLN A 80 18.52 -6.58 -4.92
CA GLN A 80 19.77 -6.06 -4.36
C GLN A 80 20.44 -7.08 -3.44
N GLY A 81 19.67 -7.74 -2.57
CA GLY A 81 20.16 -8.81 -1.70
C GLY A 81 20.70 -10.01 -2.49
N ALA A 82 20.01 -10.42 -3.56
CA ALA A 82 20.47 -11.50 -4.46
C ALA A 82 21.75 -11.13 -5.21
N SER A 83 21.98 -9.84 -5.48
CA SER A 83 23.19 -9.32 -6.11
C SER A 83 24.36 -9.19 -5.13
N GLY A 84 24.17 -9.55 -3.85
CA GLY A 84 25.19 -9.53 -2.80
C GLY A 84 25.28 -8.21 -2.02
N ASP A 85 24.37 -7.25 -2.26
CA ASP A 85 24.36 -5.97 -1.55
C ASP A 85 23.56 -6.06 -0.24
N PHE A 86 24.15 -6.75 0.75
CA PHE A 86 23.57 -6.81 2.10
C PHE A 86 23.61 -5.44 2.81
N VAL A 87 24.37 -4.48 2.30
CA VAL A 87 24.50 -3.14 2.89
C VAL A 87 23.16 -2.39 2.82
N ALA A 88 22.33 -2.65 1.80
CA ALA A 88 20.99 -2.09 1.69
C ALA A 88 20.08 -2.44 2.90
N ALA A 89 20.29 -3.58 3.56
CA ALA A 89 19.52 -3.99 4.74
C ALA A 89 19.69 -3.03 5.94
N GLN A 90 20.79 -2.26 5.98
CA GLN A 90 21.01 -1.25 7.03
C GLN A 90 19.89 -0.19 7.04
N PHE A 91 19.30 0.11 5.88
CA PHE A 91 18.25 1.11 5.75
C PHE A 91 16.99 0.67 6.50
N GLU A 92 16.60 -0.59 6.36
CA GLU A 92 15.42 -1.16 7.02
C GLU A 92 15.62 -1.28 8.55
N ILE A 93 16.82 -1.70 8.98
CA ILE A 93 17.16 -1.80 10.41
C ILE A 93 17.13 -0.41 11.07
N LEU A 94 17.70 0.60 10.40
CA LEU A 94 17.71 1.98 10.87
C LEU A 94 16.29 2.59 10.83
N ALA A 95 15.50 2.29 9.80
CA ALA A 95 14.11 2.73 9.69
C ALA A 95 13.26 2.21 10.85
N ALA A 96 13.41 0.95 11.26
CA ALA A 96 12.71 0.39 12.41
C ALA A 96 13.03 1.15 13.72
N LEU A 97 14.31 1.47 13.94
CA LEU A 97 14.74 2.22 15.12
C LEU A 97 14.22 3.67 15.10
N ILE A 98 14.29 4.34 13.95
CA ILE A 98 13.78 5.70 13.78
C ILE A 98 12.26 5.73 13.94
N LEU A 99 11.54 4.72 13.47
CA LEU A 99 10.09 4.64 13.60
C LEU A 99 9.67 4.50 15.07
N LEU A 100 10.40 3.73 15.88
CA LEU A 100 10.19 3.68 17.33
C LEU A 100 10.44 5.04 18.00
N LEU A 101 11.52 5.74 17.61
CA LEU A 101 11.84 7.06 18.13
C LEU A 101 10.78 8.09 17.74
N LEU A 102 10.34 8.08 16.49
CA LEU A 102 9.28 8.94 15.97
C LEU A 102 7.95 8.65 16.67
N GLY A 103 7.65 7.38 16.88
CA GLY A 103 6.50 6.89 17.64
C GLY A 103 6.46 7.47 19.05
N TRP A 104 7.58 7.40 19.78
CA TRP A 104 7.61 7.90 21.15
C TRP A 104 7.62 9.44 21.24
N LEU A 105 8.36 10.11 20.35
CA LEU A 105 8.56 11.56 20.42
C LEU A 105 7.44 12.36 19.77
N PHE A 106 6.96 11.95 18.59
CA PHE A 106 6.05 12.75 17.78
C PHE A 106 4.58 12.34 17.92
N VAL A 107 4.25 11.07 18.18
CA VAL A 107 2.85 10.65 18.43
C VAL A 107 2.17 11.46 19.54
N PRO A 108 2.74 11.67 20.74
CA PRO A 108 2.08 12.46 21.77
C PRO A 108 1.90 13.94 21.37
N PHE A 109 2.71 14.42 20.44
CA PHE A 109 2.62 15.77 19.92
C PHE A 109 1.54 15.89 18.84
N TYR A 110 1.46 14.95 17.90
CA TYR A 110 0.41 14.91 16.87
C TYR A 110 -0.99 14.67 17.45
N LEU A 111 -1.10 13.80 18.46
CA LEU A 111 -2.38 13.56 19.14
C LEU A 111 -2.89 14.80 19.88
N LYS A 112 -1.98 15.68 20.34
CA LYS A 112 -2.36 16.95 20.99
C LYS A 112 -2.75 18.05 20.00
N SER A 113 -2.22 18.03 18.77
CA SER A 113 -2.57 19.03 17.76
C SER A 113 -3.89 18.75 17.05
N GLY A 114 -4.45 17.54 17.15
CA GLY A 114 -5.76 17.18 16.59
C GLY A 114 -5.81 17.19 15.05
N VAL A 115 -4.65 17.11 14.41
CA VAL A 115 -4.49 17.13 12.94
C VAL A 115 -4.51 15.72 12.39
N PHE A 116 -5.16 15.53 11.25
CA PHE A 116 -5.30 14.21 10.63
C PHE A 116 -4.29 14.00 9.49
N THR A 117 -3.76 15.08 8.92
CA THR A 117 -2.83 15.01 7.80
C THR A 117 -1.56 15.82 8.06
N MET A 118 -0.44 15.39 7.49
CA MET A 118 0.84 16.12 7.58
C MET A 118 0.76 17.55 7.00
N PRO A 119 0.12 17.80 5.83
CA PRO A 119 0.00 19.15 5.32
C PRO A 119 -0.86 20.08 6.20
N GLU A 120 -1.88 19.54 6.87
CA GLU A 120 -2.72 20.27 7.83
C GLU A 120 -1.93 20.64 9.10
N PHE A 121 -1.07 19.74 9.58
CA PHE A 121 -0.12 20.07 10.65
C PHE A 121 0.77 21.27 10.30
N LEU A 122 1.28 21.31 9.07
CA LEU A 122 2.12 22.40 8.58
C LEU A 122 1.34 23.70 8.34
N GLU A 123 0.07 23.61 7.96
CA GLU A 123 -0.83 24.77 7.86
C GLU A 123 -1.04 25.43 9.22
N MET A 124 -1.33 24.64 10.26
CA MET A 124 -1.50 25.16 11.62
C MET A 124 -0.21 25.78 12.18
N ARG A 125 0.97 25.30 11.75
CA ARG A 125 2.25 25.77 12.28
C ARG A 125 2.83 26.97 11.53
N TYR A 126 2.66 27.04 10.20
CA TYR A 126 3.34 28.02 9.35
C TYR A 126 2.37 28.90 8.56
N SER A 127 1.76 28.37 7.50
CA SER A 127 0.81 29.10 6.66
C SER A 127 0.10 28.18 5.66
N PRO A 128 -1.05 28.60 5.10
CA PRO A 128 -1.73 27.88 4.01
C PRO A 128 -0.88 27.72 2.74
N ALA A 129 0.04 28.64 2.48
CA ALA A 129 0.96 28.55 1.34
C ALA A 129 1.93 27.35 1.48
N ALA A 130 2.39 27.06 2.70
CA ALA A 130 3.24 25.90 2.97
C ALA A 130 2.50 24.57 2.73
N ARG A 131 1.20 24.50 3.07
CA ARG A 131 0.35 23.35 2.75
C ARG A 131 0.25 23.12 1.25
N GLY A 132 0.00 24.17 0.47
CA GLY A 132 -0.10 24.09 -0.98
C GLY A 132 1.19 23.55 -1.61
N TYR A 133 2.34 24.11 -1.21
CA TYR A 133 3.64 23.67 -1.71
C TYR A 133 3.93 22.20 -1.36
N LEU A 134 3.78 21.80 -0.10
CA LEU A 134 4.07 20.43 0.33
C LEU A 134 3.10 19.41 -0.25
N SER A 135 1.83 19.76 -0.42
CA SER A 135 0.86 18.87 -1.06
C SER A 135 1.24 18.62 -2.53
N TRP A 136 1.57 19.67 -3.27
CA TRP A 136 2.00 19.53 -4.67
C TRP A 136 3.28 18.72 -4.81
N VAL A 137 4.31 19.05 -4.04
CA VAL A 137 5.60 18.32 -4.06
C VAL A 137 5.39 16.86 -3.66
N SER A 138 4.58 16.60 -2.62
CA SER A 138 4.31 15.24 -2.17
C SER A 138 3.55 14.44 -3.23
N ILE A 139 2.50 15.00 -3.84
CA ILE A 139 1.74 14.30 -4.89
C ILE A 139 2.65 13.95 -6.06
N ILE A 140 3.44 14.92 -6.54
CA ILE A 140 4.36 14.70 -7.66
C ILE A 140 5.42 13.65 -7.29
N ALA A 141 6.01 13.75 -6.09
CA ALA A 141 6.99 12.79 -5.62
C ALA A 141 6.38 11.39 -5.50
N TYR A 142 5.18 11.24 -4.95
CA TYR A 142 4.49 9.95 -4.83
C TYR A 142 4.20 9.33 -6.20
N VAL A 143 3.72 10.12 -7.16
CA VAL A 143 3.45 9.64 -8.52
C VAL A 143 4.75 9.20 -9.20
N LEU A 144 5.79 10.04 -9.14
CA LEU A 144 7.03 9.76 -9.84
C LEU A 144 7.86 8.64 -9.21
N THR A 145 7.82 8.49 -7.88
CA THR A 145 8.63 7.50 -7.17
C THR A 145 7.85 6.23 -6.86
N LYS A 146 6.86 6.30 -5.95
CA LYS A 146 6.12 5.12 -5.48
C LYS A 146 5.31 4.45 -6.59
N ILE A 147 4.50 5.21 -7.34
CA ILE A 147 3.65 4.63 -8.38
C ILE A 147 4.50 4.07 -9.52
N SER A 148 5.49 4.83 -10.01
CA SER A 148 6.39 4.36 -11.08
C SER A 148 7.16 3.10 -10.69
N VAL A 149 7.73 3.04 -9.49
CA VAL A 149 8.48 1.86 -9.04
C VAL A 149 7.56 0.66 -8.88
N THR A 150 6.33 0.86 -8.40
CA THR A 150 5.33 -0.22 -8.28
C THR A 150 4.98 -0.80 -9.66
N ILE A 151 4.75 0.07 -10.65
CA ILE A 151 4.46 -0.37 -12.03
C ILE A 151 5.66 -1.09 -12.64
N ALA A 152 6.87 -0.57 -12.44
CA ALA A 152 8.10 -1.20 -12.94
C ALA A 152 8.35 -2.56 -12.30
N ALA A 153 8.22 -2.67 -10.97
CA ALA A 153 8.33 -3.92 -10.24
C ALA A 153 7.30 -4.94 -10.74
N GLY A 154 6.04 -4.50 -10.92
CA GLY A 154 4.99 -5.33 -11.50
C GLY A 154 5.34 -5.80 -12.92
N GLY A 155 5.79 -4.90 -13.80
CA GLY A 155 6.21 -5.24 -15.16
C GLY A 155 7.33 -6.29 -15.19
N ILE A 156 8.36 -6.14 -14.34
CA ILE A 156 9.45 -7.11 -14.20
C ILE A 156 8.91 -8.49 -13.79
N VAL A 157 7.99 -8.53 -12.83
CA VAL A 157 7.37 -9.79 -12.37
C VAL A 157 6.58 -10.45 -13.50
N PHE A 158 5.81 -9.69 -14.28
CA PHE A 158 5.07 -10.24 -15.42
C PHE A 158 6.00 -10.78 -16.51
N THR A 159 7.09 -10.08 -16.82
CA THR A 159 8.08 -10.56 -17.79
C THR A 159 8.80 -11.82 -17.29
N ALA A 160 9.17 -11.86 -16.01
CA ALA A 160 9.85 -13.00 -15.42
C ALA A 160 8.97 -14.25 -15.29
N LEU A 161 7.67 -14.08 -14.98
CA LEU A 161 6.76 -15.21 -14.73
C LEU A 161 5.99 -15.67 -15.97
N LEU A 162 5.54 -14.75 -16.82
CA LEU A 162 4.67 -15.03 -17.97
C LEU A 162 5.39 -14.94 -19.31
N GLY A 163 6.65 -14.47 -19.34
CA GLY A 163 7.41 -14.25 -20.58
C GLY A 163 6.84 -13.15 -21.47
N ILE A 164 5.94 -12.31 -20.93
CA ILE A 164 5.30 -11.22 -21.66
C ILE A 164 6.23 -10.00 -21.68
N ASP A 165 6.26 -9.26 -22.78
CA ASP A 165 7.02 -8.02 -22.91
C ASP A 165 6.68 -7.02 -21.78
N PHE A 166 7.72 -6.37 -21.24
CA PHE A 166 7.62 -5.45 -20.11
C PHE A 166 6.58 -4.35 -20.33
N TRP A 167 6.50 -3.78 -21.55
CA TRP A 167 5.55 -2.72 -21.85
C TRP A 167 4.11 -3.23 -21.83
N THR A 168 3.89 -4.44 -22.34
CA THR A 168 2.56 -5.06 -22.34
C THR A 168 2.12 -5.40 -20.91
N GLY A 169 3.03 -5.92 -20.08
CA GLY A 169 2.77 -6.20 -18.66
C GLY A 169 2.48 -4.93 -17.85
N ALA A 170 3.28 -3.88 -18.03
CA ALA A 170 3.11 -2.60 -17.35
C ALA A 170 1.76 -1.94 -17.72
N ILE A 171 1.42 -1.90 -19.01
CA ILE A 171 0.14 -1.34 -19.49
C ILE A 171 -1.04 -2.15 -18.94
N LEU A 172 -0.94 -3.49 -18.94
CA LEU A 172 -1.99 -4.35 -18.40
C LEU A 172 -2.23 -4.08 -16.90
N ILE A 173 -1.16 -3.96 -16.10
CA ILE A 173 -1.28 -3.59 -14.68
C ILE A 173 -1.95 -2.23 -14.53
N VAL A 174 -1.51 -1.22 -15.28
CA VAL A 174 -2.10 0.14 -15.18
C VAL A 174 -3.58 0.14 -15.55
N VAL A 175 -3.96 -0.60 -16.60
CA VAL A 175 -5.36 -0.69 -17.04
C VAL A 175 -6.22 -1.42 -16.02
N ILE A 176 -5.76 -2.57 -15.51
CA ILE A 176 -6.49 -3.32 -14.48
C ILE A 176 -6.61 -2.48 -13.20
N THR A 177 -5.50 -1.86 -12.77
CA THR A 177 -5.46 -1.00 -11.59
C THR A 177 -6.36 0.22 -11.73
N GLY A 178 -6.31 0.90 -12.87
CA GLY A 178 -7.21 2.00 -13.18
C GLY A 178 -8.67 1.56 -13.21
N ALA A 179 -8.99 0.43 -13.86
CA ALA A 179 -10.36 -0.06 -13.98
C ALA A 179 -10.98 -0.38 -12.61
N TYR A 180 -10.28 -1.11 -11.74
CA TYR A 180 -10.83 -1.39 -10.41
C TYR A 180 -10.85 -0.15 -9.51
N THR A 181 -9.91 0.79 -9.66
CA THR A 181 -9.90 2.05 -8.90
C THR A 181 -11.09 2.93 -9.28
N VAL A 182 -11.40 3.03 -10.58
CA VAL A 182 -12.54 3.82 -11.08
C VAL A 182 -13.88 3.19 -10.69
N LEU A 183 -13.99 1.85 -10.75
CA LEU A 183 -15.23 1.14 -10.41
C LEU A 183 -15.46 1.04 -8.90
N GLY A 184 -14.39 0.94 -8.11
CA GLY A 184 -14.46 0.69 -6.67
C GLY A 184 -14.40 1.95 -5.79
N GLY A 185 -13.90 3.07 -6.31
CA GLY A 185 -13.70 4.32 -5.56
C GLY A 185 -12.70 4.19 -4.40
N LEU A 186 -12.57 5.25 -3.59
CA LEU A 186 -11.61 5.32 -2.47
C LEU A 186 -11.78 4.16 -1.47
N LYS A 187 -13.01 3.66 -1.30
CA LYS A 187 -13.31 2.53 -0.40
C LYS A 187 -12.71 1.21 -0.89
N ALA A 188 -12.80 0.90 -2.18
CA ALA A 188 -12.25 -0.36 -2.68
C ALA A 188 -10.72 -0.44 -2.54
N VAL A 189 -10.02 0.67 -2.78
CA VAL A 189 -8.55 0.75 -2.65
C VAL A 189 -8.09 0.58 -1.20
N VAL A 190 -8.88 1.02 -0.22
CA VAL A 190 -8.54 0.85 1.20
C VAL A 190 -8.74 -0.60 1.67
N TYR A 191 -9.62 -1.37 1.03
CA TYR A 191 -9.95 -2.73 1.44
C TYR A 191 -9.17 -3.84 0.73
N THR A 192 -8.51 -3.53 -0.39
CA THR A 192 -7.66 -4.46 -1.15
C THR A 192 -6.19 -4.21 -0.85
#